data_AF-A0A7N0ZZB8-F1
#
_entry.id   AF-A0A7N0ZZB8-F1
#
_cell.length_a   1.000
_cell.length_b   1.000
_cell.length_c   1.000
_cell.angle_alpha   90.00
_cell.angle_beta   90.00
_cell.angle_gamma   90.00
#
_symmetry.space_group_name_H-M   'P 1'
#
loop_
_entity.id
_entity.type
_entity.pdbx_description
1 polymer ?
#
loop_
_entity_poly.entity_id
_entity_poly.type
_entity_poly.pdbx_seq_one_letter_code
_entity_poly.pdbx_strand_id
1 'polypeptide(L)'
;MASPDFRSLLIFSALFRAALIAYGEWQDAHMEVRYTDIDYLVFSDAASYVVSGESPYRRTTYRYSPLLAFLLVPNSYIHPSWGKFIFSAADLLAGLLIRSILKLRSVPEDTCTYSVMVWLFNPFTFTIGTRGNCEPIVCAVILWIIICLMKGKLLQAACWKLSVTKVPPTLIDEVFNFKLPMIYV
;
A
#
# COMPACT_ATOMS: atom_id res chain seq x y z
N MET A 1 31.06 -9.31 11.94
CA MET A 1 29.81 -10.08 12.09
C MET A 1 29.26 -10.33 10.70
N ALA A 2 28.99 -11.59 10.33
CA ALA A 2 28.36 -11.89 9.04
C ALA A 2 26.97 -11.26 9.00
N SER A 3 26.63 -10.57 7.91
CA SER A 3 25.28 -10.04 7.72
C SER A 3 24.28 -11.20 7.59
N PRO A 4 23.05 -11.04 8.12
CA PRO A 4 22.01 -12.07 7.99
C PRO A 4 21.66 -12.29 6.52
N ASP A 5 21.32 -13.53 6.17
CA ASP A 5 20.89 -13.85 4.81
C ASP A 5 19.65 -13.02 4.41
N PHE A 6 19.76 -12.31 3.29
CA PHE A 6 18.73 -11.36 2.86
C PHE A 6 17.39 -12.03 2.55
N ARG A 7 17.41 -13.25 2.01
CA ARG A 7 16.16 -13.97 1.70
C ARG A 7 15.45 -14.38 2.98
N SER A 8 16.20 -14.89 3.95
CA SER A 8 15.70 -15.24 5.27
C SER A 8 15.13 -14.02 6.00
N LEU A 9 15.79 -12.87 5.88
CA LEU A 9 15.32 -11.58 6.42
C LEU A 9 13.91 -11.22 5.88
N LEU A 10 13.72 -11.32 4.56
CA LEU A 10 12.44 -11.02 3.92
C LEU A 10 11.34 -12.01 4.30
N ILE A 11 11.65 -13.30 4.31
CA ILE A 11 10.68 -14.35 4.68
C ILE A 11 10.22 -14.14 6.13
N PHE A 12 11.17 -13.94 7.05
CA PHE A 12 10.84 -13.70 8.45
C PHE A 12 10.01 -12.42 8.62
N SER A 13 10.40 -11.34 7.93
CA SER A 13 9.68 -10.07 7.91
C SER A 13 8.23 -10.19 7.39
N ALA A 14 8.01 -11.03 6.35
CA ALA A 14 6.70 -11.29 5.79
C ALA A 14 5.81 -12.11 6.74
N LEU A 15 6.36 -13.19 7.31
CA LEU A 15 5.66 -14.01 8.30
C LEU A 15 5.30 -13.20 9.54
N PHE A 16 6.21 -12.35 10.00
CA PHE A 16 5.98 -11.45 11.12
C PHE A 16 4.82 -10.48 10.86
N ARG A 17 4.75 -9.87 9.67
CA ARG A 17 3.61 -9.01 9.29
C ARG A 17 2.30 -9.78 9.19
N ALA A 18 2.31 -11.00 8.63
CA ALA A 18 1.12 -11.85 8.60
C ALA A 18 0.62 -12.19 10.02
N ALA A 19 1.53 -12.50 10.94
CA ALA A 19 1.21 -12.73 12.35
C ALA A 19 0.64 -11.47 13.02
N LEU A 20 1.18 -10.28 12.74
CA LEU A 20 0.65 -9.01 13.24
C LEU A 20 -0.74 -8.69 12.70
N ILE A 21 -1.03 -9.00 11.44
CA ILE A 21 -2.37 -8.82 10.85
C ILE A 21 -3.37 -9.75 11.56
N ALA A 22 -3.02 -11.03 11.73
CA ALA A 22 -3.87 -11.99 12.43
C ALA A 22 -4.09 -11.58 13.91
N TYR A 23 -3.03 -11.14 14.58
CA TYR A 23 -3.13 -10.58 15.94
C TYR A 23 -4.01 -9.33 15.96
N GLY A 24 -3.90 -8.45 14.97
CA GLY A 24 -4.71 -7.24 14.85
C GLY A 24 -6.20 -7.54 14.72
N GLU A 25 -6.57 -8.56 13.94
CA GLU A 25 -7.96 -9.04 13.85
C GLU A 25 -8.47 -9.58 15.18
N TRP A 26 -7.65 -10.39 15.86
CA TRP A 26 -7.98 -10.88 17.19
C TRP A 26 -8.15 -9.73 18.19
N GLN A 27 -7.23 -8.76 18.22
CA GLN A 27 -7.29 -7.58 19.08
C GLN A 27 -8.56 -6.77 18.82
N ASP A 28 -8.88 -6.51 17.54
CA ASP A 28 -10.07 -5.77 17.15
C ASP A 28 -11.37 -6.47 17.61
N ALA A 29 -11.38 -7.79 17.69
CA ALA A 29 -12.55 -8.55 18.15
C ALA A 29 -12.69 -8.61 19.68
N HIS A 30 -11.60 -8.47 20.44
CA HIS A 30 -11.58 -8.73 21.89
C HIS A 30 -11.30 -7.51 22.76
N MET A 31 -10.78 -6.41 22.19
CA MET A 31 -10.35 -5.22 22.94
C MET A 31 -11.10 -3.97 22.48
N GLU A 32 -11.28 -3.02 23.40
CA GLU A 32 -11.89 -1.71 23.09
C GLU A 32 -10.99 -0.88 22.17
N VAL A 33 -9.69 -0.88 22.44
CA VAL A 33 -8.69 -0.19 21.63
C VAL A 33 -8.35 -1.02 20.39
N ARG A 34 -8.79 -0.51 19.24
CA ARG A 34 -8.57 -1.15 17.94
C ARG A 34 -7.12 -1.08 17.49
N TYR A 35 -6.63 -2.19 16.96
CA TYR A 35 -5.38 -2.26 16.22
C TYR A 35 -5.54 -1.60 14.84
N THR A 36 -6.62 -1.88 14.13
CA THR A 36 -6.86 -1.34 12.78
C THR A 36 -6.90 0.20 12.79
N ASP A 37 -6.23 0.81 11.81
CA ASP A 37 -6.26 2.25 11.56
C ASP A 37 -7.67 2.67 11.10
N ILE A 38 -8.16 3.80 11.59
CA ILE A 38 -9.48 4.33 11.22
C ILE A 38 -9.58 4.62 9.72
N ASP A 39 -8.47 5.02 9.09
CA ASP A 39 -8.41 5.27 7.64
C ASP A 39 -8.71 3.99 6.85
N TYR A 40 -8.36 2.81 7.36
CA TYR A 40 -8.64 1.54 6.69
C TYR A 40 -10.14 1.27 6.52
N LEU A 41 -10.94 1.71 7.49
CA LEU A 41 -12.41 1.62 7.41
C LEU A 41 -12.93 2.57 6.34
N VAL A 42 -12.41 3.80 6.27
CA VAL A 42 -12.76 4.77 5.22
C VAL A 42 -12.41 4.22 3.83
N PHE A 43 -11.30 3.51 3.68
CA PHE A 43 -10.94 2.88 2.41
C PHE A 43 -11.86 1.73 2.04
N SER A 44 -12.22 0.90 3.03
CA SER A 44 -13.10 -0.26 2.84
C SER A 44 -14.53 0.17 2.50
N ASP A 45 -15.03 1.23 3.15
CA ASP A 45 -16.31 1.87 2.81
C ASP A 45 -16.30 2.35 1.35
N ALA A 46 -15.26 3.09 0.95
CA ALA A 46 -15.10 3.58 -0.42
C ALA A 46 -15.02 2.43 -1.44
N ALA A 47 -14.34 1.34 -1.11
CA ALA A 47 -14.29 0.14 -1.93
C ALA A 47 -15.68 -0.53 -2.07
N SER A 48 -16.50 -0.51 -1.01
CA SER A 48 -17.86 -1.06 -1.03
C SER A 48 -18.81 -0.24 -1.94
N TYR A 49 -18.63 1.09 -1.99
CA TYR A 49 -19.32 1.94 -2.97
C TYR A 49 -18.95 1.56 -4.41
N VAL A 50 -17.66 1.31 -4.67
CA VAL A 50 -17.19 0.85 -5.99
C VAL A 50 -17.82 -0.48 -6.38
N VAL A 51 -17.94 -1.44 -5.43
CA VAL A 51 -18.64 -2.72 -5.67
C VAL A 51 -20.11 -2.49 -6.06
N SER A 52 -20.74 -1.47 -5.49
CA SER A 52 -22.13 -1.08 -5.80
C SER A 52 -22.26 -0.30 -7.11
N GLY A 53 -21.16 -0.10 -7.86
CA GLY A 53 -21.12 0.70 -9.08
C GLY A 53 -21.23 2.20 -8.83
N GLU A 54 -20.94 2.64 -7.60
CA GLU A 54 -20.96 4.04 -7.19
C GLU A 54 -19.55 4.62 -7.07
N SER A 55 -19.46 5.94 -7.08
CA SER A 55 -18.19 6.63 -6.85
C SER A 55 -17.67 6.38 -5.44
N PRO A 56 -16.35 6.10 -5.24
CA PRO A 56 -15.77 5.97 -3.91
C PRO A 56 -15.86 7.26 -3.08
N TYR A 57 -16.05 8.41 -3.73
CA TYR A 57 -16.25 9.70 -3.08
C TYR A 57 -17.64 9.90 -2.48
N ARG A 58 -18.57 8.97 -2.70
CA ARG A 58 -19.81 8.89 -1.90
C ARG A 58 -19.52 8.79 -0.40
N ARG A 59 -18.37 8.21 -0.04
CA ARG A 59 -17.83 8.30 1.31
C ARG A 59 -17.26 9.70 1.54
N THR A 60 -17.98 10.53 2.32
CA THR A 60 -17.64 11.95 2.55
C THR A 60 -16.24 12.21 3.12
N THR A 61 -15.68 11.27 3.89
CA THR A 61 -14.33 11.38 4.47
C THR A 61 -13.23 10.80 3.58
N TYR A 62 -13.57 10.22 2.42
CA TYR A 62 -12.60 9.63 1.51
C TYR A 62 -11.86 10.70 0.69
N ARG A 63 -10.57 10.85 0.99
CA ARG A 63 -9.69 11.89 0.41
C ARG A 63 -8.52 11.36 -0.42
N TYR A 64 -8.59 10.07 -0.77
CA TYR A 64 -7.51 9.30 -1.39
C TYR A 64 -7.78 9.06 -2.88
N SER A 65 -6.79 8.55 -3.61
CA SER A 65 -6.94 8.24 -5.04
C SER A 65 -7.97 7.12 -5.23
N PRO A 66 -8.88 7.18 -6.22
CA PRO A 66 -9.87 6.12 -6.44
C PRO A 66 -9.25 4.80 -6.83
N LEU A 67 -8.04 4.82 -7.40
CA LEU A 67 -7.25 3.61 -7.62
C LEU A 67 -7.05 2.80 -6.33
N LEU A 68 -6.93 3.47 -5.18
CA LEU A 68 -6.85 2.79 -3.89
C LEU A 68 -8.16 2.10 -3.53
N ALA A 69 -9.32 2.74 -3.75
CA ALA A 69 -10.62 2.11 -3.52
C ALA A 69 -10.81 0.88 -4.42
N PHE A 70 -10.47 0.98 -5.71
CA PHE A 70 -10.48 -0.14 -6.65
C PHE A 70 -9.55 -1.28 -6.22
N LEU A 71 -8.35 -0.96 -5.75
CA LEU A 71 -7.37 -1.96 -5.25
C LEU A 71 -7.91 -2.75 -4.05
N LEU A 72 -8.80 -2.14 -3.27
CA LEU A 72 -9.39 -2.68 -2.05
C LEU A 72 -10.79 -3.27 -2.23
N VAL A 73 -11.33 -3.27 -3.45
CA VAL A 73 -12.60 -3.95 -3.79
C VAL A 73 -12.66 -5.39 -3.24
N PRO A 74 -11.57 -6.20 -3.26
CA PRO A 74 -11.59 -7.54 -2.66
C PRO A 74 -11.77 -7.57 -1.14
N ASN A 75 -11.67 -6.45 -0.42
CA ASN A 75 -12.03 -6.40 1.01
C ASN A 75 -13.47 -6.87 1.26
N SER A 76 -14.37 -6.64 0.29
CA SER A 76 -15.81 -6.93 0.46
C SER A 76 -16.19 -8.38 0.18
N TYR A 77 -15.41 -9.13 -0.61
CA TYR A 77 -15.78 -10.50 -1.04
C TYR A 77 -14.70 -11.56 -0.80
N ILE A 78 -13.44 -11.20 -0.53
CA ILE A 78 -12.38 -12.16 -0.15
C ILE A 78 -12.20 -12.15 1.37
N HIS A 79 -11.72 -11.05 1.92
CA HIS A 79 -11.49 -10.91 3.36
C HIS A 79 -11.34 -9.42 3.74
N PRO A 80 -11.91 -8.96 4.87
CA PRO A 80 -11.78 -7.56 5.30
C PRO A 80 -10.33 -7.07 5.42
N SER A 81 -9.38 -7.97 5.71
CA SER A 81 -7.95 -7.63 5.82
C SER A 81 -7.14 -7.74 4.54
N TRP A 82 -7.76 -7.99 3.39
CA TRP A 82 -7.08 -8.07 2.09
C TRP A 82 -6.14 -6.88 1.85
N GLY A 83 -6.62 -5.66 2.07
CA GLY A 83 -5.80 -4.45 1.95
C GLY A 83 -4.58 -4.40 2.87
N LYS A 84 -4.68 -4.91 4.10
CA LYS A 84 -3.55 -4.97 5.04
C LYS A 84 -2.40 -5.82 4.49
N PHE A 85 -2.71 -6.90 3.78
CA PHE A 85 -1.70 -7.72 3.10
C PHE A 85 -1.05 -6.98 1.93
N ILE A 86 -1.83 -6.25 1.13
CA ILE A 86 -1.30 -5.41 0.05
C ILE A 86 -0.35 -4.34 0.60
N PHE A 87 -0.77 -3.62 1.64
CA PHE A 87 0.06 -2.57 2.25
C PHE A 87 1.32 -3.13 2.89
N SER A 88 1.21 -4.28 3.55
CA SER A 88 2.37 -4.99 4.09
C SER A 88 3.32 -5.49 2.99
N ALA A 89 2.80 -5.94 1.85
CA ALA A 89 3.62 -6.31 0.69
C ALA A 89 4.33 -5.09 0.07
N ALA A 90 3.66 -3.94 0.01
CA ALA A 90 4.28 -2.69 -0.43
C ALA A 90 5.42 -2.24 0.49
N ASP A 91 5.29 -2.45 1.80
CA ASP A 91 6.36 -2.18 2.77
C ASP A 91 7.58 -3.11 2.58
N LEU A 92 7.36 -4.40 2.30
CA LEU A 92 8.44 -5.32 1.91
C LEU A 92 9.11 -4.88 0.60
N LEU A 93 8.31 -4.45 -0.39
CA LEU A 93 8.81 -3.91 -1.64
C LEU A 93 9.66 -2.64 -1.41
N ALA A 94 9.25 -1.74 -0.51
CA ALA A 94 10.06 -0.58 -0.14
C ALA A 94 11.46 -1.02 0.36
N GLY A 95 11.56 -2.06 1.19
CA GLY A 95 12.84 -2.67 1.58
C GLY A 95 13.69 -3.15 0.38
N LEU A 96 13.08 -3.81 -0.60
CA LEU A 96 13.77 -4.23 -1.84
C LEU A 96 14.28 -3.04 -2.66
N LEU A 97 13.49 -1.97 -2.74
CA LEU A 97 13.83 -0.77 -3.49
C LEU A 97 14.94 0.02 -2.78
N ILE A 98 14.93 0.09 -1.44
CA ILE A 98 16.02 0.65 -0.64
C ILE A 98 17.33 -0.09 -0.95
N ARG A 99 17.34 -1.44 -0.91
CA ARG A 99 18.53 -2.21 -1.29
C ARG A 99 18.97 -1.88 -2.71
N SER A 100 18.04 -1.79 -3.65
CA SER A 100 18.33 -1.47 -5.05
C SER A 100 19.00 -0.11 -5.21
N ILE A 101 18.53 0.91 -4.49
CA ILE A 101 19.14 2.25 -4.48
C ILE A 101 20.56 2.19 -3.91
N LEU A 102 20.76 1.50 -2.78
CA LEU A 102 22.08 1.37 -2.14
C LEU A 102 23.07 0.62 -3.05
N LYS A 103 22.63 -0.42 -3.74
CA LYS A 103 23.47 -1.15 -4.71
C LYS A 103 23.81 -0.29 -5.93
N LEU A 104 22.90 0.54 -6.42
CA LEU A 104 23.19 1.52 -7.48
C LEU A 104 24.19 2.60 -7.06
N ARG A 105 24.34 2.83 -5.75
CA ARG A 105 25.34 3.74 -5.16
C ARG A 105 26.64 3.03 -4.76
N SER A 106 26.81 1.76 -5.13
CA SER A 106 27.99 0.95 -4.80
C SER A 106 28.25 0.82 -3.30
N VAL A 107 27.20 0.85 -2.48
CA VAL A 107 27.29 0.64 -1.03
C VAL A 107 27.63 -0.84 -0.74
N PRO A 108 28.49 -1.13 0.26
CA PRO A 108 28.82 -2.50 0.66
C PRO A 108 27.58 -3.34 1.02
N GLU A 109 27.64 -4.65 0.77
CA GLU A 109 26.50 -5.57 0.95
C GLU A 109 26.01 -5.64 2.40
N ASP A 110 26.93 -5.60 3.36
CA ASP A 110 26.59 -5.62 4.79
C ASP A 110 25.75 -4.40 5.16
N THR A 111 26.21 -3.20 4.77
CA THR A 111 25.48 -1.95 5.02
C THR A 111 24.11 -1.96 4.34
N CYS A 112 24.01 -2.47 3.11
CA CYS A 112 22.72 -2.63 2.42
C CYS A 112 21.76 -3.50 3.23
N THR A 113 22.25 -4.64 3.73
CA THR A 113 21.45 -5.61 4.49
C THR A 113 21.00 -5.02 5.83
N TYR A 114 21.89 -4.36 6.57
CA TYR A 114 21.54 -3.69 7.82
C TYR A 114 20.55 -2.53 7.60
N SER A 115 20.70 -1.73 6.54
CA SER A 115 19.73 -0.68 6.21
C SER A 115 18.33 -1.24 5.93
N VAL A 116 18.24 -2.36 5.19
CA VAL A 116 16.94 -3.02 4.96
C VAL A 116 16.39 -3.64 6.24
N MET A 117 17.23 -4.25 7.07
CA MET A 117 16.81 -4.78 8.38
C MET A 117 16.23 -3.67 9.26
N VAL A 118 16.89 -2.50 9.33
CA VAL A 118 16.37 -1.34 10.04
C VAL A 118 15.01 -0.92 9.48
N TRP A 119 14.82 -0.91 8.15
CA TRP A 119 13.51 -0.60 7.57
C TRP A 119 12.44 -1.65 7.92
N LEU A 120 12.75 -2.94 7.77
CA LEU A 120 11.77 -4.03 7.89
C LEU A 120 11.33 -4.31 9.33
N PHE A 121 12.19 -4.03 10.32
CA PHE A 121 11.92 -4.30 11.73
C PHE A 121 11.74 -3.03 12.56
N ASN A 122 11.62 -1.86 11.92
CA ASN A 122 11.23 -0.66 12.62
C ASN A 122 9.75 -0.74 13.02
N PRO A 123 9.40 -0.58 14.31
CA PRO A 123 8.02 -0.67 14.77
C PRO A 123 7.08 0.33 14.11
N PHE A 124 7.57 1.48 13.67
CA PHE A 124 6.73 2.43 12.94
C PHE A 124 6.41 1.95 11.52
N THR A 125 7.38 1.41 10.78
CA THR A 125 7.16 1.03 9.37
C THR A 125 6.26 -0.19 9.25
N PHE A 126 6.56 -1.26 10.01
CA PHE A 126 5.80 -2.49 9.89
C PHE A 126 4.37 -2.35 10.43
N THR A 127 4.13 -1.46 11.42
CA THR A 127 2.77 -1.27 11.97
C THR A 127 1.87 -0.47 11.05
N ILE A 128 2.38 0.49 10.29
CA ILE A 128 1.57 1.30 9.37
C ILE A 128 0.82 0.39 8.37
N GLY A 129 1.54 -0.52 7.70
CA GLY A 129 0.94 -1.43 6.73
C GLY A 129 0.01 -2.46 7.36
N THR A 130 0.41 -3.07 8.48
CA THR A 130 -0.37 -4.12 9.14
C THR A 130 -1.64 -3.57 9.81
N ARG A 131 -1.64 -2.31 10.25
CA ARG A 131 -2.84 -1.62 10.75
C ARG A 131 -3.79 -1.19 9.63
N GLY A 132 -3.37 -1.25 8.36
CA GLY A 132 -4.24 -0.95 7.22
C GLY A 132 -4.06 0.45 6.62
N ASN A 133 -2.93 1.13 6.86
CA ASN A 133 -2.66 2.41 6.23
C ASN A 133 -1.95 2.22 4.86
N CYS A 134 -2.32 3.01 3.85
CA CYS A 134 -1.80 2.87 2.48
C CYS A 134 -0.44 3.56 2.26
N GLU A 135 0.12 4.26 3.24
CA GLU A 135 1.40 4.97 3.15
C GLU A 135 2.57 4.11 2.59
N PRO A 136 2.69 2.80 2.86
CA PRO A 136 3.76 1.98 2.28
C PRO A 136 3.70 1.89 0.75
N ILE A 137 2.50 1.97 0.14
CA ILE A 137 2.36 2.05 -1.32
C ILE A 137 2.99 3.34 -1.83
N VAL A 138 2.67 4.47 -1.19
CA VAL A 138 3.20 5.79 -1.57
C VAL A 138 4.73 5.79 -1.44
N CYS A 139 5.25 5.24 -0.34
CA CYS A 139 6.68 5.09 -0.12
C CYS A 139 7.35 4.26 -1.22
N ALA A 140 6.79 3.09 -1.55
CA ALA A 140 7.32 2.23 -2.62
C ALA A 140 7.33 2.94 -3.98
N VAL A 141 6.28 3.68 -4.34
CA VAL A 141 6.23 4.43 -5.59
C VAL A 141 7.28 5.55 -5.63
N ILE A 142 7.48 6.27 -4.52
CA ILE A 142 8.52 7.31 -4.44
C ILE A 142 9.93 6.70 -4.61
N LEU A 143 10.21 5.59 -3.93
CA LEU A 143 11.49 4.88 -4.08
C LEU A 143 11.69 4.38 -5.52
N TRP A 144 10.62 3.92 -6.16
CA TRP A 144 10.65 3.51 -7.57
C TRP A 144 10.98 4.69 -8.49
N ILE A 145 10.36 5.85 -8.26
CA ILE A 145 10.65 7.09 -9.00
C ILE A 145 12.14 7.45 -8.87
N ILE A 146 12.70 7.39 -7.66
CA ILE A 146 14.13 7.64 -7.42
C ILE A 146 15.00 6.69 -8.24
N ILE A 147 14.68 5.40 -8.28
CA ILE A 147 15.40 4.42 -9.11
C ILE A 147 15.30 4.76 -10.60
N CYS A 148 14.11 5.13 -11.09
CA CYS A 148 13.92 5.54 -12.48
C CYS A 148 14.80 6.76 -12.82
N LEU A 149 14.85 7.77 -11.94
CA LEU A 149 15.68 8.96 -12.11
C LEU A 149 17.18 8.60 -12.11
N MET A 150 17.63 7.75 -11.18
CA MET A 150 19.02 7.28 -11.13
C MET A 150 19.43 6.50 -12.38
N LYS A 151 18.49 5.84 -13.06
CA LYS A 151 18.71 5.09 -14.32
C LYS A 151 18.44 5.92 -15.59
N GLY A 152 18.13 7.22 -15.47
CA GLY A 152 17.82 8.09 -16.61
C GLY A 152 16.47 7.83 -17.29
N LYS A 153 15.56 7.08 -16.66
CA LYS A 153 14.25 6.70 -17.22
C LYS A 153 13.16 7.73 -16.88
N LEU A 154 13.26 8.92 -17.47
CA LEU A 154 12.39 10.07 -17.13
C LEU A 154 10.90 9.82 -17.41
N LEU A 155 10.55 9.16 -18.52
CA LEU A 155 9.15 8.88 -18.86
C LEU A 155 8.47 7.99 -17.81
N GLN A 156 9.16 6.93 -17.36
CA GLN A 156 8.64 6.05 -16.32
C GLN A 156 8.46 6.79 -14.99
N ALA A 157 9.42 7.66 -14.63
CA ALA A 157 9.32 8.49 -13.43
C ALA A 157 8.10 9.43 -13.49
N ALA A 158 7.84 10.05 -14.64
CA ALA A 158 6.68 10.92 -14.84
C ALA A 158 5.35 10.16 -14.72
N CYS A 159 5.24 8.98 -15.34
CA CYS A 159 4.04 8.13 -15.21
C CYS A 159 3.76 7.73 -13.76
N TRP A 160 4.80 7.30 -13.02
CA TRP A 160 4.64 6.95 -11.61
C TRP A 160 4.29 8.16 -10.75
N LYS A 161 4.86 9.33 -11.02
CA LYS A 161 4.50 10.56 -10.32
C LYS A 161 3.01 10.88 -10.47
N LEU A 162 2.47 10.71 -11.68
CA LEU A 162 1.05 10.93 -11.97
C LEU A 162 0.13 9.96 -11.19
N SER A 163 0.58 8.72 -10.95
CA SER A 163 -0.21 7.74 -10.18
C SER A 163 -0.42 8.12 -8.71
N VAL A 164 0.48 8.93 -8.14
CA VAL A 164 0.41 9.39 -6.74
C VAL A 164 -0.30 10.75 -6.63
N THR A 165 -0.36 11.52 -7.71
CA THR A 165 -1.09 12.80 -7.69
C THR A 165 -2.58 12.55 -7.56
N LYS A 166 -3.20 13.32 -6.65
CA LYS A 166 -4.65 13.27 -6.45
C LYS A 166 -5.35 13.71 -7.74
N VAL A 167 -6.24 12.86 -8.23
CA VAL A 167 -7.18 13.22 -9.31
C VAL A 167 -8.36 13.94 -8.68
N PRO A 168 -8.87 15.05 -9.27
CA PRO A 168 -10.04 15.74 -8.76
C PRO A 168 -11.27 14.82 -8.69
N PRO A 169 -12.07 14.87 -7.60
CA PRO A 169 -13.27 14.05 -7.47
C PRO A 169 -14.27 14.24 -8.63
N THR A 170 -14.40 15.48 -9.13
CA THR A 170 -15.34 15.84 -10.20
C THR A 170 -15.16 15.02 -11.48
N LEU A 171 -13.91 14.82 -11.91
CA LEU A 171 -13.59 14.02 -13.10
C LEU A 171 -13.96 12.54 -12.95
N ILE A 172 -13.94 12.04 -11.72
CA ILE A 172 -14.19 10.62 -11.45
C ILE A 172 -15.68 10.39 -11.24
N ASP A 173 -16.37 11.31 -10.58
CA ASP A 173 -17.82 11.31 -10.49
C ASP A 173 -18.46 11.35 -11.89
N GLU A 174 -17.90 12.11 -12.84
CA GLU A 174 -18.34 12.09 -14.24
C GLU A 174 -18.24 10.69 -14.88
N VAL A 175 -17.15 9.95 -14.64
CA VAL A 175 -16.98 8.58 -15.17
C VAL A 175 -18.02 7.62 -14.59
N PHE A 176 -18.31 7.70 -13.28
CA PHE A 176 -19.35 6.86 -12.65
C PHE A 176 -20.77 7.29 -13.02
N ASN A 177 -20.99 8.57 -13.29
CA ASN A 177 -22.29 9.10 -13.74
C ASN A 177 -22.52 8.85 -15.24
N PHE A 178 -21.49 8.52 -16.03
CA PHE A 178 -21.61 8.08 -17.42
C PHE A 178 -22.11 6.62 -17.49
N LYS A 179 -23.25 6.32 -16.86
CA LYS A 179 -24.06 5.16 -17.25
C LYS A 179 -24.60 5.47 -18.64
N LEU A 180 -24.04 4.80 -19.65
CA LEU A 180 -24.60 4.74 -21.01
C LEU A 180 -26.13 4.53 -20.91
N PRO A 181 -26.95 5.27 -21.69
CA PRO A 181 -28.36 4.93 -21.83
C PRO A 181 -28.42 3.55 -22.48
N MET A 182 -28.59 2.51 -21.65
CA MET A 182 -28.96 1.19 -22.13
C MET A 182 -30.28 1.35 -22.86
N ILE A 183 -30.19 1.12 -24.17
CA ILE A 183 -31.29 1.02 -25.12
C ILE A 183 -32.34 0.09 -24.50
N TYR A 184 -33.51 0.65 -24.20
CA TYR A 184 -34.71 -0.14 -23.96
C TYR A 184 -35.14 -0.71 -25.33
N VAL A 185 -35.05 -2.03 -25.49
CA VAL A 185 -35.82 -2.80 -26.49
C VAL A 185 -36.91 -3.53 -25.73
#